data_AF-A0A2D4GZM5-F1
#
_entry.id   AF-A0A2D4GZM5-F1
#
_cell.length_a   1.000
_cell.length_b   1.000
_cell.length_c   1.000
_cell.angle_alpha   90.00
_cell.angle_beta   90.00
_cell.angle_gamma   90.00
#
_symmetry.space_group_name_H-M   'P 1'
#
loop_
_entity.id
_entity.type
_entity.pdbx_description
1 polymer ?
#
loop_
_entity_poly.entity_id
_entity_poly.type
_entity_poly.pdbx_seq_one_letter_code
_entity_poly.pdbx_strand_id
1 'polypeptide(L)'
;NIKESPDYERIVSKRHFKRLMGLLEGQKVAYGGESDESTRFIAPTILTDVNPDARIMQEEIFGPILPIITVKGVEEAIQFINQREKPLALYVFSDSNKVIDKMIAETSSGGVTANDVIMHFSVPNLPFGGVGNSGMGAYHGRFGFDTFSHLRACLIRNFKMEAVNSIRYPPNSQKKVDWAKFFVLKRFSMWKFGLVALAVLGIVAAIVIKVVLF
;
A
#
# COMPACT_ATOMS: atom_id res chain seq x y z
N ASN A 1 -9.47 -30.16 25.42
CA ASN A 1 -8.59 -29.25 26.16
C ASN A 1 -7.61 -28.62 25.17
N ILE A 2 -7.60 -27.31 24.97
CA ILE A 2 -6.72 -26.65 23.94
C ILE A 2 -5.24 -26.91 24.25
N LYS A 3 -4.87 -27.02 25.53
CA LYS A 3 -3.50 -27.32 25.96
C LYS A 3 -2.97 -28.66 25.44
N GLU A 4 -3.85 -29.62 25.20
CA GLU A 4 -3.49 -30.96 24.67
C GLU A 4 -3.52 -31.02 23.14
N SER A 5 -3.98 -29.94 22.47
CA SER A 5 -4.05 -29.91 21.01
C SER A 5 -2.66 -29.96 20.39
N PRO A 6 -2.40 -30.85 19.40
CA PRO A 6 -1.15 -30.88 18.66
C PRO A 6 -0.98 -29.66 17.72
N ASP A 7 -2.09 -29.01 17.36
CA ASP A 7 -2.14 -27.88 16.41
C ASP A 7 -2.02 -26.52 17.10
N TYR A 8 -1.69 -26.49 18.40
CA TYR A 8 -1.54 -25.24 19.15
C TYR A 8 -0.11 -25.12 19.66
N GLU A 9 0.59 -24.07 19.23
CA GLU A 9 1.99 -23.86 19.54
C GLU A 9 2.23 -23.43 21.00
N ARG A 10 3.50 -23.20 21.34
CA ARG A 10 3.94 -22.69 22.65
C ARG A 10 4.75 -21.43 22.47
N ILE A 11 4.72 -20.56 23.50
CA ILE A 11 5.49 -19.34 23.49
C ILE A 11 6.98 -19.69 23.41
N VAL A 12 7.70 -18.96 22.54
CA VAL A 12 9.09 -19.29 22.14
C VAL A 12 10.06 -19.36 23.32
N SER A 13 9.88 -18.55 24.37
CA SER A 13 10.76 -18.54 25.54
C SER A 13 10.06 -18.10 26.81
N LYS A 14 10.65 -18.41 27.97
CA LYS A 14 10.15 -17.96 29.29
C LYS A 14 10.08 -16.44 29.40
N ARG A 15 11.00 -15.70 28.75
CA ARG A 15 11.00 -14.23 28.71
C ARG A 15 9.73 -13.72 28.02
N HIS A 16 9.39 -14.25 26.84
CA HIS A 16 8.18 -13.82 26.12
C HIS A 16 6.91 -14.26 26.85
N PHE A 17 6.92 -15.45 27.48
CA PHE A 17 5.82 -15.89 28.33
C PHE A 17 5.54 -14.90 29.46
N LYS A 18 6.57 -14.55 30.26
CA LYS A 18 6.41 -13.60 31.38
C LYS A 18 5.99 -12.21 30.90
N ARG A 19 6.50 -11.75 29.76
CA ARG A 19 6.07 -10.48 29.15
C ARG A 19 4.57 -10.50 28.84
N LEU A 20 4.08 -11.54 28.16
CA LEU A 20 2.67 -11.70 27.82
C LEU A 20 1.77 -11.78 29.05
N MET A 21 2.19 -12.54 30.07
CA MET A 21 1.45 -12.60 31.35
C MET A 21 1.36 -11.23 32.02
N GLY A 22 2.44 -10.43 31.99
CA GLY A 22 2.43 -9.06 32.49
C GLY A 22 1.54 -8.10 31.69
N LEU A 23 1.17 -8.42 30.44
CA LEU A 23 0.19 -7.64 29.67
C LEU A 23 -1.27 -7.96 30.08
N LEU A 24 -1.51 -9.13 30.67
CA LEU A 24 -2.84 -9.54 31.15
C LEU A 24 -3.19 -8.93 32.52
N GLU A 25 -2.20 -8.46 33.29
CA GLU A 25 -2.40 -7.87 34.60
C GLU A 25 -3.37 -6.66 34.52
N GLY A 26 -4.41 -6.69 35.35
CA GLY A 26 -5.43 -5.63 35.42
C GLY A 26 -6.38 -5.57 34.22
N GLN A 27 -6.30 -6.53 33.27
CA GLN A 27 -7.22 -6.60 32.13
C GLN A 27 -8.47 -7.43 32.46
N LYS A 28 -9.58 -7.09 31.81
CA LYS A 28 -10.81 -7.87 31.89
C LYS A 28 -10.79 -9.00 30.86
N VAL A 29 -10.59 -10.22 31.33
CA VAL A 29 -10.62 -11.43 30.50
C VAL A 29 -12.07 -11.83 30.23
N ALA A 30 -12.46 -11.82 28.96
CA ALA A 30 -13.77 -12.27 28.52
C ALA A 30 -13.80 -13.77 28.18
N TYR A 31 -12.67 -14.31 27.71
CA TYR A 31 -12.49 -15.72 27.38
C TYR A 31 -11.01 -16.12 27.55
N GLY A 32 -10.76 -17.34 28.00
CA GLY A 32 -9.42 -17.89 28.17
C GLY A 32 -8.73 -17.37 29.45
N GLY A 33 -7.44 -17.04 29.33
CA GLY A 33 -6.59 -16.56 30.43
C GLY A 33 -5.82 -17.67 31.16
N GLU A 34 -6.07 -18.94 30.86
CA GLU A 34 -5.30 -20.04 31.42
C GLU A 34 -3.86 -20.02 30.89
N SER A 35 -2.91 -20.37 31.75
CA SER A 35 -1.50 -20.43 31.38
C SER A 35 -0.74 -21.49 32.16
N ASP A 36 0.40 -21.91 31.63
CA ASP A 36 1.33 -22.81 32.29
C ASP A 36 2.76 -22.45 31.87
N GLU A 37 3.53 -21.88 32.81
CA GLU A 37 4.91 -21.46 32.58
C GLU A 37 5.84 -22.64 32.24
N SER A 38 5.59 -23.84 32.78
CA SER A 38 6.46 -25.00 32.59
C SER A 38 6.48 -25.45 31.14
N THR A 39 5.33 -25.37 30.47
CA THR A 39 5.12 -25.72 29.07
C THR A 39 5.12 -24.49 28.15
N ARG A 40 5.19 -23.28 28.71
CA ARG A 40 5.05 -21.99 27.99
C ARG A 40 3.73 -21.89 27.22
N PHE A 41 2.67 -22.45 27.79
CA PHE A 41 1.33 -22.43 27.24
C PHE A 41 0.57 -21.20 27.76
N ILE A 42 -0.06 -20.46 26.86
CA ILE A 42 -1.06 -19.43 27.18
C ILE A 42 -2.28 -19.77 26.32
N ALA A 43 -3.46 -19.90 26.89
CA ALA A 43 -4.68 -20.18 26.14
C ALA A 43 -5.07 -18.99 25.23
N PRO A 44 -5.79 -19.22 24.12
CA PRO A 44 -6.39 -18.14 23.35
C PRO A 44 -7.24 -17.25 24.27
N THR A 45 -6.85 -15.99 24.39
CA THR A 45 -7.40 -15.07 25.40
C THR A 45 -8.02 -13.86 24.72
N ILE A 46 -9.27 -13.54 25.06
CA ILE A 46 -9.97 -12.35 24.57
C ILE A 46 -10.14 -11.37 25.72
N LEU A 47 -9.79 -10.11 25.49
CA LEU A 47 -9.97 -9.04 26.46
C LEU A 47 -11.04 -8.06 25.97
N THR A 48 -11.89 -7.61 26.88
CA THR A 48 -12.90 -6.58 26.64
C THR A 48 -12.68 -5.38 27.55
N ASP A 49 -13.33 -4.26 27.26
CA ASP A 49 -13.22 -3.01 28.02
C ASP A 49 -11.75 -2.55 28.20
N VAL A 50 -10.93 -2.78 27.18
CA VAL A 50 -9.49 -2.47 27.22
C VAL A 50 -9.29 -0.96 27.10
N ASN A 51 -8.50 -0.38 28.01
CA ASN A 51 -8.08 1.00 27.91
C ASN A 51 -7.04 1.15 26.78
N PRO A 52 -7.24 2.06 25.80
CA PRO A 52 -6.26 2.35 24.74
C PRO A 52 -4.84 2.69 25.21
N ASP A 53 -4.72 3.26 26.42
CA ASP A 53 -3.44 3.64 27.04
C ASP A 53 -2.84 2.52 27.90
N ALA A 54 -3.54 1.40 28.07
CA ALA A 54 -3.01 0.25 28.79
C ALA A 54 -1.81 -0.34 28.05
N ARG A 55 -0.85 -0.87 28.80
CA ARG A 55 0.41 -1.42 28.28
C ARG A 55 0.22 -2.44 27.15
N ILE A 56 -0.84 -3.27 27.20
CA ILE A 56 -1.16 -4.24 26.14
C ILE A 56 -1.44 -3.61 24.78
N MET A 57 -1.83 -2.32 24.75
CA MET A 57 -2.06 -1.54 23.54
C MET A 57 -0.85 -0.66 23.16
N GLN A 58 0.26 -0.70 23.90
CA GLN A 58 1.44 0.14 23.68
C GLN A 58 2.63 -0.62 23.08
N GLU A 59 2.58 -1.95 23.05
CA GLU A 59 3.59 -2.80 22.43
C GLU A 59 2.94 -3.88 21.56
N GLU A 60 3.70 -4.43 20.60
CA GLU A 60 3.23 -5.56 19.81
C GLU A 60 3.03 -6.80 20.71
N ILE A 61 1.82 -7.35 20.68
CA ILE A 61 1.45 -8.47 21.56
C ILE A 61 2.29 -9.69 21.24
N PHE A 62 2.33 -10.12 19.97
CA PHE A 62 3.11 -11.29 19.51
C PHE A 62 2.86 -12.55 20.37
N GLY A 63 1.58 -12.84 20.60
CA GLY A 63 1.08 -13.93 21.43
C GLY A 63 -0.44 -14.06 21.36
N PRO A 64 -1.04 -15.08 22.01
CA PRO A 64 -2.43 -15.47 21.81
C PRO A 64 -3.42 -14.64 22.64
N ILE A 65 -3.25 -13.32 22.65
CA ILE A 65 -4.12 -12.38 23.39
C ILE A 65 -4.72 -11.38 22.40
N LEU A 66 -6.04 -11.30 22.36
CA LEU A 66 -6.79 -10.44 21.45
C LEU A 66 -7.59 -9.39 22.24
N PRO A 67 -7.09 -8.16 22.38
CA PRO A 67 -7.85 -7.06 22.95
C PRO A 67 -8.90 -6.53 21.99
N ILE A 68 -10.09 -6.24 22.50
CA ILE A 68 -11.18 -5.60 21.76
C ILE A 68 -11.35 -4.17 22.25
N ILE A 69 -11.15 -3.21 21.33
CA ILE A 69 -11.48 -1.80 21.52
C ILE A 69 -12.75 -1.50 20.72
N THR A 70 -13.79 -1.03 21.40
CA THR A 70 -15.02 -0.58 20.75
C THR A 70 -14.89 0.88 20.34
N VAL A 71 -15.39 1.19 19.16
CA VAL A 71 -15.45 2.55 18.61
C VAL A 71 -16.84 2.81 18.08
N LYS A 72 -17.25 4.07 18.01
CA LYS A 72 -18.61 4.48 17.60
C LYS A 72 -18.86 4.32 16.09
N GLY A 73 -17.80 4.24 15.29
CA GLY A 73 -17.91 4.07 13.86
C GLY A 73 -16.57 4.11 13.13
N VAL A 74 -16.65 4.05 11.79
CA VAL A 74 -15.47 3.96 10.92
C VAL A 74 -14.52 5.16 11.07
N GLU A 75 -15.04 6.36 11.30
CA GLU A 75 -14.19 7.55 11.44
C GLU A 75 -13.33 7.51 12.70
N GLU A 76 -13.89 7.02 13.82
CA GLU A 76 -13.14 6.86 15.05
C GLU A 76 -12.10 5.74 14.93
N ALA A 77 -12.42 4.66 14.21
CA ALA A 77 -11.43 3.62 13.89
C ALA A 77 -10.26 4.18 13.06
N ILE A 78 -10.55 4.94 12.00
CA ILE A 78 -9.52 5.56 11.15
C ILE A 78 -8.64 6.51 11.96
N GLN A 79 -9.24 7.37 12.78
CA GLN A 79 -8.50 8.28 13.67
C GLN A 79 -7.63 7.51 14.66
N PHE A 80 -8.16 6.46 15.27
CA PHE A 80 -7.42 5.61 16.21
C PHE A 80 -6.21 4.94 15.55
N ILE A 81 -6.37 4.43 14.33
CA ILE A 81 -5.27 3.83 13.55
C ILE A 81 -4.22 4.88 13.20
N ASN A 82 -4.65 6.04 12.70
CA ASN A 82 -3.74 7.09 12.22
C ASN A 82 -2.96 7.81 13.34
N GLN A 83 -3.42 7.74 14.59
CA GLN A 83 -2.69 8.24 15.76
C GLN A 83 -1.53 7.33 16.19
N ARG A 84 -1.38 6.17 15.55
CA ARG A 84 -0.38 5.15 15.88
C ARG A 84 0.58 4.96 14.71
N GLU A 85 1.65 4.23 15.00
CA GLU A 85 2.61 3.86 13.98
C GLU A 85 2.00 2.96 12.90
N LYS A 86 2.42 3.18 11.65
CA LYS A 86 1.87 2.48 10.49
C LYS A 86 2.13 0.97 10.60
N PRO A 87 1.09 0.13 10.64
CA PRO A 87 1.24 -1.30 10.83
C PRO A 87 1.69 -1.99 9.54
N LEU A 88 2.22 -3.20 9.67
CA LEU A 88 2.55 -4.04 8.53
C LEU A 88 1.29 -4.44 7.74
N ALA A 89 0.21 -4.77 8.45
CA ALA A 89 -1.05 -5.17 7.84
C ALA A 89 -2.23 -4.44 8.48
N LEU A 90 -3.25 -4.16 7.67
CA LEU A 90 -4.56 -3.68 8.10
C LEU A 90 -5.63 -4.65 7.61
N TYR A 91 -6.57 -4.99 8.50
CA TYR A 91 -7.69 -5.87 8.20
C TYR A 91 -9.02 -5.15 8.43
N VAL A 92 -9.93 -5.26 7.48
CA VAL A 92 -11.27 -4.67 7.57
C VAL A 92 -12.32 -5.71 7.23
N PHE A 93 -13.32 -5.86 8.10
CA PHE A 93 -14.45 -6.76 7.88
C PHE A 93 -15.73 -5.94 7.70
N SER A 94 -16.33 -5.96 6.52
CA SER A 94 -17.57 -5.27 6.20
C SER A 94 -18.18 -5.78 4.88
N ASP A 95 -19.50 -5.82 4.80
CA ASP A 95 -20.22 -5.99 3.53
C ASP A 95 -20.35 -4.69 2.73
N SER A 96 -19.97 -3.55 3.32
CA SER A 96 -20.03 -2.24 2.68
C SER A 96 -18.70 -1.88 2.03
N ASN A 97 -18.65 -1.93 0.70
CA ASN A 97 -17.48 -1.46 -0.06
C ASN A 97 -17.12 -0.01 0.27
N LYS A 98 -18.10 0.84 0.61
CA LYS A 98 -17.83 2.22 1.04
C LYS A 98 -16.99 2.29 2.31
N VAL A 99 -17.21 1.36 3.25
CA VAL A 99 -16.43 1.28 4.49
C VAL A 99 -15.01 0.77 4.19
N ILE A 100 -14.89 -0.26 3.36
CA ILE A 100 -13.60 -0.83 2.93
C ILE A 100 -12.77 0.22 2.19
N ASP A 101 -13.33 0.84 1.15
CA ASP A 101 -12.64 1.83 0.32
C ASP A 101 -12.20 3.03 1.15
N LYS A 102 -13.05 3.50 2.07
CA LYS A 102 -12.71 4.61 2.96
C LYS A 102 -11.59 4.26 3.93
N MET A 103 -11.63 3.07 4.55
CA MET A 103 -10.57 2.59 5.42
C MET A 103 -9.22 2.52 4.68
N ILE A 104 -9.22 2.02 3.44
CA ILE A 104 -8.01 1.94 2.60
C ILE A 104 -7.52 3.34 2.21
N ALA A 105 -8.43 4.23 1.80
CA ALA A 105 -8.07 5.56 1.30
C ALA A 105 -7.55 6.50 2.40
N GLU A 106 -7.99 6.32 3.64
CA GLU A 106 -7.71 7.25 4.75
C GLU A 106 -6.72 6.71 5.78
N THR A 107 -6.14 5.52 5.56
CA THR A 107 -5.09 4.96 6.41
C THR A 107 -3.85 4.56 5.60
N SER A 108 -2.76 4.18 6.29
CA SER A 108 -1.51 3.75 5.64
C SER A 108 -0.94 2.54 6.37
N SER A 109 -0.72 1.44 5.64
CA SER A 109 -0.15 0.18 6.12
C SER A 109 0.69 -0.47 5.02
N GLY A 110 1.44 -1.53 5.36
CA GLY A 110 2.22 -2.29 4.36
C GLY A 110 1.33 -3.03 3.36
N GLY A 111 0.29 -3.71 3.85
CA GLY A 111 -0.71 -4.41 3.06
C GLY A 111 -2.09 -4.40 3.70
N VAL A 112 -3.13 -4.62 2.88
CA VAL A 112 -4.52 -4.69 3.35
C VAL A 112 -5.15 -6.01 2.92
N THR A 113 -5.98 -6.59 3.79
CA THR A 113 -6.93 -7.64 3.39
C THR A 113 -8.31 -7.26 3.91
N ALA A 114 -9.31 -7.25 3.03
CA ALA A 114 -10.70 -7.04 3.39
C ALA A 114 -11.41 -8.40 3.47
N ASN A 115 -12.22 -8.60 4.51
CA ASN A 115 -13.00 -9.81 4.77
C ASN A 115 -12.19 -11.11 4.92
N ASP A 116 -10.90 -10.99 5.23
CA ASP A 116 -10.01 -12.10 5.59
C ASP A 116 -8.78 -11.52 6.33
N VAL A 117 -7.93 -12.40 6.86
CA VAL A 117 -6.64 -12.06 7.47
C VAL A 117 -5.52 -12.83 6.78
N ILE A 118 -4.29 -12.31 6.83
CA ILE A 118 -3.06 -12.96 6.34
C ILE A 118 -2.98 -13.17 4.82
N MET A 119 -4.09 -13.44 4.12
CA MET A 119 -4.10 -14.00 2.76
C MET A 119 -3.40 -13.15 1.70
N HIS A 120 -3.31 -11.82 1.83
CA HIS A 120 -2.53 -11.00 0.88
C HIS A 120 -1.05 -11.42 0.82
N PHE A 121 -0.50 -11.98 1.90
CA PHE A 121 0.86 -12.54 1.93
C PHE A 121 1.02 -13.70 0.93
N SER A 122 -0.01 -14.53 0.75
CA SER A 122 0.06 -15.74 -0.07
C SER A 122 0.09 -15.48 -1.58
N VAL A 123 -0.13 -14.25 -2.03
CA VAL A 123 -0.25 -13.89 -3.45
C VAL A 123 1.12 -13.41 -3.98
N PRO A 124 1.82 -14.17 -4.83
CA PRO A 124 3.19 -13.83 -5.26
C PRO A 124 3.29 -12.54 -6.10
N ASN A 125 2.16 -12.09 -6.66
CA ASN A 125 2.05 -10.88 -7.46
C ASN A 125 1.74 -9.62 -6.64
N LEU A 126 1.60 -9.74 -5.31
CA LEU A 126 1.53 -8.61 -4.42
C LEU A 126 2.91 -8.38 -3.78
N PRO A 127 3.42 -7.13 -3.76
CA PRO A 127 4.63 -6.83 -3.00
C PRO A 127 4.33 -6.98 -1.51
N PHE A 128 5.17 -7.72 -0.79
CA PHE A 128 5.07 -7.84 0.67
C PHE A 128 6.19 -7.02 1.33
N GLY A 129 5.80 -6.02 2.11
CA GLY A 129 6.71 -5.07 2.74
C GLY A 129 5.96 -4.10 3.65
N GLY A 130 6.71 -3.40 4.50
CA GLY A 130 6.18 -2.42 5.44
C GLY A 130 6.29 -0.98 4.94
N VAL A 131 5.80 -0.06 5.76
CA VAL A 131 5.93 1.39 5.57
C VAL A 131 6.12 2.08 6.93
N GLY A 132 7.08 3.00 7.01
CA GLY A 132 7.40 3.66 8.29
C GLY A 132 8.01 2.68 9.29
N ASN A 133 7.49 2.64 10.52
CA ASN A 133 8.01 1.76 11.57
C ASN A 133 7.80 0.26 11.30
N SER A 134 6.89 -0.12 10.39
CA SER A 134 6.73 -1.51 9.97
C SER A 134 7.77 -1.96 8.92
N GLY A 135 8.58 -1.04 8.37
CA GLY A 135 9.69 -1.36 7.47
C GLY A 135 9.77 -0.48 6.22
N MET A 136 10.68 -0.85 5.31
CA MET A 136 10.85 -0.24 3.99
C MET A 136 11.18 -1.30 2.94
N GLY A 137 10.94 -0.95 1.67
CA GLY A 137 11.11 -1.87 0.55
C GLY A 137 10.04 -2.96 0.53
N ALA A 138 10.12 -3.85 -0.45
CA ALA A 138 9.21 -4.99 -0.56
C ALA A 138 9.90 -6.15 -1.27
N TYR A 139 9.40 -7.36 -1.05
CA TYR A 139 9.79 -8.55 -1.79
C TYR A 139 8.53 -9.36 -2.17
N HIS A 140 8.70 -10.66 -2.42
CA HIS A 140 7.81 -11.60 -3.13
C HIS A 140 7.93 -11.56 -4.65
N GLY A 141 7.90 -12.77 -5.24
CA GLY A 141 7.88 -12.98 -6.69
C GLY A 141 8.83 -12.06 -7.44
N ARG A 142 8.27 -11.28 -8.37
CA ARG A 142 9.02 -10.32 -9.19
C ARG A 142 9.63 -9.17 -8.37
N PHE A 143 8.94 -8.69 -7.35
CA PHE A 143 9.44 -7.60 -6.49
C PHE A 143 10.68 -8.02 -5.72
N GLY A 144 10.75 -9.28 -5.28
CA GLY A 144 11.96 -9.84 -4.68
C GLY A 144 13.14 -9.83 -5.66
N PHE A 145 12.93 -10.26 -6.91
CA PHE A 145 13.96 -10.19 -7.94
C PHE A 145 14.42 -8.75 -8.18
N ASP A 146 13.48 -7.80 -8.33
CA ASP A 146 13.81 -6.39 -8.57
C ASP A 146 14.57 -5.78 -7.37
N THR A 147 14.19 -6.11 -6.13
CA THR A 147 14.86 -5.64 -4.90
C THR A 147 16.31 -6.13 -4.79
N PHE A 148 16.60 -7.35 -5.23
CA PHE A 148 17.96 -7.91 -5.21
C PHE A 148 18.71 -7.70 -6.54
N SER A 149 18.20 -6.83 -7.42
CA SER A 149 18.78 -6.53 -8.73
C SER A 149 19.13 -5.05 -8.87
N HIS A 150 20.06 -4.74 -9.77
CA HIS A 150 20.32 -3.38 -10.21
C HIS A 150 19.67 -3.14 -11.58
N LEU A 151 18.63 -2.29 -11.62
CA LEU A 151 17.92 -1.92 -12.85
C LEU A 151 18.74 -0.90 -13.67
N ARG A 152 19.69 -1.40 -14.47
CA ARG A 152 20.62 -0.57 -15.26
C ARG A 152 19.95 0.07 -16.48
N ALA A 153 19.73 1.38 -16.45
CA ALA A 153 19.26 2.15 -17.60
C ALA A 153 20.32 2.22 -18.73
N CYS A 154 19.93 1.88 -19.96
CA CYS A 154 20.79 1.93 -21.15
C CYS A 154 20.07 2.65 -22.30
N LEU A 155 20.70 3.66 -22.89
CA LEU A 155 20.21 4.37 -24.08
C LEU A 155 21.23 4.22 -25.22
N ILE A 156 20.82 3.53 -26.29
CA ILE A 156 21.63 3.35 -27.50
C ILE A 156 21.02 4.20 -28.61
N ARG A 157 21.75 5.20 -29.09
CA ARG A 157 21.34 6.07 -30.21
C ARG A 157 22.08 5.67 -31.48
N ASN A 158 21.40 5.80 -32.63
CA ASN A 158 22.06 5.77 -33.93
C ASN A 158 22.49 7.19 -34.35
N PHE A 159 23.29 7.29 -35.41
CA PHE A 159 23.79 8.57 -35.93
C PHE A 159 22.79 9.35 -36.82
N LYS A 160 21.54 8.90 -36.93
CA LYS A 160 20.54 9.56 -37.80
C LYS A 160 19.90 10.76 -37.08
N MET A 161 19.25 11.62 -37.87
CA MET A 161 18.50 12.79 -37.39
C MET A 161 19.36 13.80 -36.59
N GLU A 162 20.66 13.88 -36.90
CA GLU A 162 21.59 14.80 -36.22
C GLU A 162 21.17 16.26 -36.34
N ALA A 163 20.53 16.64 -37.46
CA ALA A 163 19.96 17.97 -37.64
C ALA A 163 18.94 18.35 -36.55
N VAL A 164 18.19 17.38 -36.00
CA VAL A 164 17.24 17.61 -34.89
C VAL A 164 17.98 17.96 -33.60
N ASN A 165 19.20 17.43 -33.41
CA ASN A 165 20.03 17.77 -32.27
C ASN A 165 20.58 19.21 -32.33
N SER A 166 20.46 19.92 -33.45
CA SER A 166 20.90 21.32 -33.57
C SER A 166 20.29 22.27 -32.52
N ILE A 167 19.11 21.91 -32.00
CA ILE A 167 18.44 22.66 -30.92
C ILE A 167 19.25 22.69 -29.62
N ARG A 168 19.97 21.61 -29.30
CA ARG A 168 20.80 21.51 -28.08
C ARG A 168 22.24 21.98 -28.29
N TYR A 169 22.64 22.27 -29.52
CA TYR A 169 24.01 22.73 -29.83
C TYR A 169 24.13 24.26 -29.79
N PRO A 170 25.28 24.81 -29.36
CA PRO A 170 25.61 26.23 -29.52
C PRO A 170 25.72 26.67 -31.00
N PRO A 171 25.63 27.99 -31.28
CA PRO A 171 25.24 29.05 -30.36
C PRO A 171 23.76 28.99 -30.01
N ASN A 172 23.42 29.48 -28.81
CA ASN A 172 22.04 29.55 -28.36
C ASN A 172 21.32 30.74 -29.01
N SER A 173 20.00 30.70 -29.09
CA SER A 173 19.18 31.82 -29.56
C SER A 173 17.81 31.81 -28.90
N GLN A 174 17.16 32.98 -28.85
CA GLN A 174 15.81 33.09 -28.29
C GLN A 174 14.83 32.15 -29.00
N LYS A 175 14.99 31.94 -30.32
CA LYS A 175 14.18 30.97 -31.09
C LYS A 175 14.35 29.53 -30.59
N LYS A 176 15.57 29.10 -30.28
CA LYS A 176 15.82 27.74 -29.73
C LYS A 176 15.19 27.59 -28.34
N VAL A 177 15.30 28.63 -27.51
CA VAL A 177 14.68 28.66 -26.17
C VAL A 177 13.16 28.63 -26.26
N ASP A 178 12.55 29.42 -27.14
CA ASP A 178 11.10 29.48 -27.32
C ASP A 178 10.56 28.17 -27.89
N TRP A 179 11.28 27.56 -28.84
CA TRP A 179 10.98 26.21 -29.33
C TRP A 179 11.06 25.19 -28.18
N ALA A 180 12.12 25.20 -27.38
CA ALA A 180 12.27 24.27 -26.26
C ALA A 180 11.16 24.47 -25.22
N LYS A 181 10.85 25.72 -24.84
CA LYS A 181 9.71 26.04 -23.95
C LYS A 181 8.40 25.53 -24.54
N PHE A 182 8.18 25.72 -25.83
CA PHE A 182 6.97 25.27 -26.50
C PHE A 182 6.85 23.74 -26.51
N PHE A 183 7.91 22.99 -26.78
CA PHE A 183 7.83 21.52 -26.93
C PHE A 183 8.08 20.74 -25.63
N VAL A 184 8.90 21.26 -24.71
CA VAL A 184 9.21 20.60 -23.43
C VAL A 184 8.19 20.97 -22.36
N LEU A 185 7.73 22.22 -22.32
CA LEU A 185 6.84 22.70 -21.24
C LEU A 185 5.35 22.66 -21.60
N LYS A 186 4.97 22.75 -22.88
CA LYS A 186 3.55 22.54 -23.23
C LYS A 186 3.22 21.05 -23.20
N ARG A 187 2.44 20.64 -22.21
CA ARG A 187 1.68 19.39 -22.26
C ARG A 187 0.62 19.51 -23.35
N PHE A 188 0.89 18.92 -24.51
CA PHE A 188 -0.13 18.78 -25.54
C PHE A 188 -1.19 17.80 -25.08
N SER A 189 -2.44 18.27 -24.99
CA SER A 189 -3.61 17.39 -24.87
C SER A 189 -3.86 16.76 -26.24
N MET A 190 -3.68 15.43 -26.32
CA MET A 190 -3.93 14.64 -27.54
C MET A 190 -5.34 14.85 -28.11
N TRP A 191 -6.33 15.18 -27.26
CA TRP A 191 -7.71 15.46 -27.69
C TRP A 191 -7.83 16.72 -28.56
N LYS A 192 -7.04 17.77 -28.29
CA LYS A 192 -7.06 19.00 -29.09
C LYS A 192 -6.50 18.78 -30.50
N PHE A 193 -5.53 17.88 -30.66
CA PHE A 193 -5.02 17.49 -31.98
C PHE A 193 -6.04 16.68 -32.78
N GLY A 194 -6.79 15.78 -32.13
CA GLY A 194 -7.88 15.03 -32.78
C GLY A 194 -8.94 15.95 -33.39
N LEU A 195 -9.33 17.01 -32.67
CA LEU A 195 -10.29 18.01 -33.16
C LEU A 195 -9.76 18.82 -34.35
N VAL A 196 -8.48 19.20 -34.34
CA VAL A 196 -7.85 19.93 -35.45
C VAL A 196 -7.72 19.04 -36.69
N ALA A 197 -7.35 17.76 -36.52
CA ALA A 197 -7.26 16.81 -37.62
C ALA A 197 -8.64 16.55 -38.26
N LEU A 198 -9.70 16.42 -37.45
CA LEU A 198 -11.08 16.31 -37.93
C LEU A 198 -11.54 17.56 -38.69
N ALA A 199 -11.20 18.76 -38.19
CA ALA A 199 -11.52 20.00 -38.88
C ALA A 199 -10.81 20.11 -40.24
N VAL A 200 -9.53 19.73 -40.32
CA VAL A 200 -8.77 19.72 -41.58
C VAL A 200 -9.34 18.68 -42.55
N LEU A 201 -9.64 17.47 -42.09
CA LEU A 201 -10.29 16.46 -42.92
C LEU A 201 -11.66 16.92 -43.44
N GLY A 202 -12.44 17.60 -42.60
CA GLY A 202 -13.73 18.20 -43.00
C GLY A 202 -13.57 19.28 -44.07
N ILE A 203 -12.56 20.15 -43.95
CA ILE A 203 -12.25 21.17 -44.95
C ILE A 203 -11.80 20.53 -46.27
N VAL A 204 -10.92 19.53 -46.22
CA VAL A 204 -10.47 18.80 -47.41
C VAL A 204 -11.64 18.09 -48.09
N ALA A 205 -12.51 17.43 -47.34
CA ALA A 205 -13.71 16.79 -47.88
C ALA A 205 -14.65 17.81 -48.54
N ALA A 206 -14.88 18.97 -47.91
CA ALA A 206 -15.70 20.03 -48.49
C ALA A 206 -15.12 20.59 -49.80
N ILE A 207 -13.80 20.75 -49.89
CA ILE A 207 -13.11 21.16 -51.12
C ILE A 207 -13.27 20.11 -52.21
N VAL A 208 -13.06 18.83 -51.89
CA VAL A 208 -13.23 17.73 -52.85
C VAL A 208 -14.67 17.65 -53.36
N ILE A 209 -15.66 17.75 -52.47
CA ILE A 209 -17.09 17.76 -52.84
C ILE A 209 -17.39 18.92 -53.78
N LYS A 210 -16.87 20.13 -53.49
CA LYS A 210 -17.09 21.31 -54.33
C LYS A 210 -16.44 21.18 -55.71
N VAL A 211 -15.28 20.54 -55.82
CA VAL A 211 -14.54 20.33 -57.07
C VAL A 211 -15.16 19.19 -57.92
N VAL A 212 -15.83 18.24 -57.29
CA VAL A 212 -16.41 17.07 -57.97
C VAL A 212 -17.86 17.31 -58.40
N LEU A 213 -18.62 18.15 -57.68
CA LEU A 213 -20.06 18.37 -57.92
C LEU A 213 -20.42 19.67 -58.64
N PHE A 214 -19.45 20.55 -58.91
CA PHE A 214 -19.61 21.82 -59.65
C PHE A 214 -18.41 22.04 -60.58
#